data_AF-A0A523PS00-F1
#
_entry.id   AF-A0A523PS00-F1
#
_cell.length_a   1.000
_cell.length_b   1.000
_cell.length_c   1.000
_cell.angle_alpha   90.00
_cell.angle_beta   90.00
_cell.angle_gamma   90.00
#
_symmetry.space_group_name_H-M   'P 1'
#
loop_
_entity.id
_entity.type
_entity.pdbx_description
1 polymer ?
#
loop_
_entity_poly.entity_id
_entity_poly.type
_entity_poly.pdbx_seq_one_letter_code
_entity_poly.pdbx_strand_id
1 'polypeptide(L)'
;MRAAEPARERVVRPPRPVGGERLSEPSERSTPERARPIAVPVAVVEPIRGRSWAWILPIAAIALVAYLGVHTWRGQGTVITVRALEGHGLKSGDPLRYRGITVGDVTGVLLAPDLSSVDFSVRLDPAADRLARTGSRFWIVRPHLSLDSVQGLETIIGARYLEVLPGPEGGEPQAEFIALEEPPIAERIDPEGLEITLESKWRLGLAPGAPLGYRRIQIGSVLSVGLSSDATTVEYRVYVRPPFVQLVREKSRFWDVGGLAINLGMGGLEIEIDSLRSLLVGGIALATPPAGGEPVSTGHRFALHAEPEDEWLEWQPPLPVGSALLPIGTTLPRPLRAQVSWKKGLLRTTARRQGWVLLTSEGLLGPADLLKASEDARAGSAVLELAGQRFDLSLDPVWEGRGLARVRIGIEDASEWPSELVRSASAAEDCLVVADPAAPIALSAARLLPDPNGWRVDGALAFDPEWHGACVVARSDGRLVGILLIGDGGAVIARPPD
;
A
#
# COMPACT_ATOMS: atom_id res chain seq x y z
N MET A 1 -89.11 -2.78 62.25
CA MET A 1 -88.82 -4.14 62.76
C MET A 1 -87.35 -4.17 63.18
N ARG A 2 -87.12 -4.15 64.51
CA ARG A 2 -86.37 -5.16 65.29
C ARG A 2 -84.90 -5.29 64.86
N ALA A 3 -83.95 -4.66 65.56
CA ALA A 3 -83.47 -4.91 66.94
C ALA A 3 -82.49 -6.09 67.07
N ALA A 4 -81.37 -5.76 67.73
CA ALA A 4 -80.67 -6.52 68.76
C ALA A 4 -79.76 -7.70 68.37
N GLU A 5 -78.49 -7.49 68.74
CA GLU A 5 -77.55 -8.45 69.35
C GLU A 5 -78.26 -9.45 70.30
N PRO A 6 -77.77 -10.71 70.41
CA PRO A 6 -77.02 -11.10 71.61
C PRO A 6 -75.86 -12.09 71.30
N ALA A 7 -74.76 -12.16 72.07
CA ALA A 7 -74.61 -12.69 73.44
C ALA A 7 -75.08 -14.17 73.55
N ARG A 8 -74.39 -15.13 74.15
CA ARG A 8 -73.72 -15.20 75.47
C ARG A 8 -73.17 -16.64 75.65
N GLU A 9 -71.99 -16.84 76.27
CA GLU A 9 -71.82 -17.40 77.64
C GLU A 9 -71.92 -18.95 77.68
N ARG A 10 -70.98 -19.74 78.19
CA ARG A 10 -70.69 -19.95 79.63
C ARG A 10 -69.55 -20.99 79.80
N VAL A 11 -68.58 -20.75 80.70
CA VAL A 11 -68.37 -21.41 82.03
C VAL A 11 -67.71 -22.80 81.87
N VAL A 12 -66.61 -23.16 82.56
CA VAL A 12 -66.52 -23.55 83.99
C VAL A 12 -65.02 -23.59 84.42
N ARG A 13 -64.74 -23.03 85.60
CA ARG A 13 -63.52 -23.07 86.47
C ARG A 13 -63.58 -24.31 87.42
N PRO A 14 -62.67 -24.57 88.41
CA PRO A 14 -61.26 -24.20 88.69
C PRO A 14 -60.44 -25.48 89.10
N PRO A 15 -59.26 -25.41 89.78
CA PRO A 15 -59.18 -25.10 91.22
C PRO A 15 -58.09 -24.07 91.62
N ARG A 16 -58.35 -23.40 92.73
CA ARG A 16 -57.44 -22.76 93.73
C ARG A 16 -57.85 -23.39 95.09
N PRO A 17 -57.18 -23.15 96.24
CA PRO A 17 -56.01 -22.32 96.57
C PRO A 17 -54.93 -23.19 97.26
N VAL A 18 -53.84 -22.65 97.83
CA VAL A 18 -53.61 -22.30 99.25
C VAL A 18 -52.20 -21.64 99.29
N GLY A 19 -51.87 -20.59 100.02
CA GLY A 19 -52.56 -19.78 101.03
C GLY A 19 -51.59 -18.69 101.51
N GLY A 20 -52.13 -17.54 101.91
CA GLY A 20 -51.43 -16.58 102.79
C GLY A 20 -51.28 -17.17 104.20
N GLU A 21 -50.75 -16.50 105.20
CA GLU A 21 -50.68 -15.07 105.45
C GLU A 21 -49.74 -14.82 106.66
N ARG A 22 -49.68 -13.56 107.09
CA ARG A 22 -48.73 -12.91 108.00
C ARG A 22 -48.85 -13.23 109.51
N LEU A 23 -47.73 -12.94 110.20
CA LEU A 23 -47.51 -12.31 111.53
C LEU A 23 -48.00 -13.00 112.82
N SER A 24 -47.07 -13.25 113.75
CA SER A 24 -47.07 -12.70 115.15
C SER A 24 -45.97 -13.32 116.05
N GLU A 25 -45.02 -12.48 116.52
CA GLU A 25 -44.51 -12.31 117.92
C GLU A 25 -44.01 -13.49 118.84
N PRO A 26 -43.35 -13.27 120.02
CA PRO A 26 -41.97 -13.74 120.30
C PRO A 26 -41.79 -14.67 121.53
N SER A 27 -40.50 -14.90 121.88
CA SER A 27 -39.95 -15.58 123.09
C SER A 27 -39.78 -17.10 122.95
N GLU A 28 -38.66 -17.77 123.23
CA GLU A 28 -37.71 -17.54 124.32
C GLU A 28 -36.35 -18.25 124.06
N ARG A 29 -35.26 -17.56 124.42
CA ARG A 29 -33.89 -18.01 124.81
C ARG A 29 -33.33 -19.38 124.36
N SER A 30 -32.20 -19.34 123.64
CA SER A 30 -30.88 -19.85 124.14
C SER A 30 -29.73 -19.58 123.13
N THR A 31 -28.70 -18.88 123.60
CA THR A 31 -27.34 -18.68 123.01
C THR A 31 -26.45 -19.90 123.39
N PRO A 32 -25.20 -20.14 122.88
CA PRO A 32 -24.32 -19.45 121.91
C PRO A 32 -23.94 -20.34 120.69
N GLU A 33 -23.20 -19.91 119.65
CA GLU A 33 -21.76 -19.60 119.67
C GLU A 33 -21.28 -18.94 118.35
N ARG A 34 -20.30 -18.02 118.44
CA ARG A 34 -19.85 -17.11 117.36
C ARG A 34 -18.87 -17.77 116.39
N ALA A 35 -19.01 -17.47 115.09
CA ALA A 35 -17.94 -17.59 114.08
C ALA A 35 -17.77 -16.27 113.29
N ARG A 36 -16.52 -15.90 112.96
CA ARG A 36 -16.09 -14.62 112.36
C ARG A 36 -16.33 -14.57 110.82
N PRO A 37 -16.48 -13.39 110.19
CA PRO A 37 -16.71 -13.29 108.75
C PRO A 37 -15.41 -13.22 107.91
N ILE A 38 -15.45 -13.78 106.69
CA ILE A 38 -14.40 -13.76 105.66
C ILE A 38 -14.79 -12.74 104.57
N ALA A 39 -13.82 -11.93 104.10
CA ALA A 39 -14.00 -10.95 103.02
C ALA A 39 -13.75 -11.57 101.62
N VAL A 40 -14.55 -11.18 100.61
CA VAL A 40 -14.46 -11.63 99.21
C VAL A 40 -13.89 -10.52 98.30
N PRO A 41 -13.05 -10.85 97.29
CA PRO A 41 -12.44 -9.88 96.39
C PRO A 41 -13.30 -9.55 95.16
N VAL A 42 -13.14 -8.34 94.60
CA VAL A 42 -13.86 -7.84 93.42
C VAL A 42 -12.96 -7.90 92.17
N ALA A 43 -13.50 -8.39 91.05
CA ALA A 43 -12.79 -8.56 89.78
C ALA A 43 -12.77 -7.27 88.93
N VAL A 44 -11.62 -6.98 88.31
CA VAL A 44 -11.42 -5.86 87.37
C VAL A 44 -11.42 -6.40 85.94
N VAL A 45 -12.18 -5.77 85.04
CA VAL A 45 -12.29 -6.13 83.61
C VAL A 45 -11.53 -5.10 82.77
N GLU A 46 -10.54 -5.55 82.00
CA GLU A 46 -9.89 -4.74 80.96
C GLU A 46 -10.48 -5.04 79.57
N PRO A 47 -10.88 -4.03 78.78
CA PRO A 47 -11.40 -4.24 77.43
C PRO A 47 -10.27 -4.36 76.41
N ILE A 48 -10.27 -5.44 75.63
CA ILE A 48 -9.30 -5.68 74.55
C ILE A 48 -9.68 -4.84 73.33
N ARG A 49 -8.82 -3.87 72.98
CA ARG A 49 -8.99 -2.97 71.82
C ARG A 49 -8.36 -3.59 70.57
N GLY A 50 -9.10 -4.46 69.88
CA GLY A 50 -8.68 -5.06 68.60
C GLY A 50 -8.96 -4.14 67.41
N ARG A 51 -7.92 -3.75 66.68
CA ARG A 51 -8.02 -2.92 65.45
C ARG A 51 -8.63 -3.74 64.31
N SER A 52 -9.62 -3.16 63.64
CA SER A 52 -10.61 -3.81 62.78
C SER A 52 -10.05 -4.41 61.48
N TRP A 53 -9.30 -5.52 61.54
CA TRP A 53 -8.87 -6.28 60.36
C TRP A 53 -10.07 -6.76 59.51
N ALA A 54 -11.24 -6.92 60.13
CA ALA A 54 -12.47 -7.35 59.47
C ALA A 54 -12.90 -6.48 58.26
N TRP A 55 -12.42 -5.23 58.15
CA TRP A 55 -12.74 -4.33 57.03
C TRP A 55 -11.83 -4.50 55.80
N ILE A 56 -10.71 -5.22 55.93
CA ILE A 56 -9.79 -5.42 54.80
C ILE A 56 -10.44 -6.26 53.70
N LEU A 57 -11.21 -7.28 54.08
CA LEU A 57 -11.90 -8.17 53.15
C LEU A 57 -12.95 -7.45 52.27
N PRO A 58 -13.88 -6.65 52.81
CA PRO A 58 -14.83 -5.90 51.98
C PRO A 58 -14.17 -4.83 51.10
N ILE A 59 -13.12 -4.15 51.58
CA ILE A 59 -12.38 -3.18 50.76
C ILE A 59 -11.67 -3.89 49.60
N ALA A 60 -11.04 -5.04 49.84
CA ALA A 60 -10.41 -5.84 48.81
C ALA A 60 -11.42 -6.34 47.76
N ALA A 61 -12.62 -6.76 48.19
CA ALA A 61 -13.69 -7.16 47.27
C ALA A 61 -14.16 -6.01 46.38
N ILE A 62 -14.36 -4.81 46.94
CA ILE A 62 -14.73 -3.61 46.18
C ILE A 62 -13.61 -3.23 45.21
N ALA A 63 -12.35 -3.28 45.63
CA ALA A 63 -11.20 -3.00 44.76
C ALA A 63 -11.11 -4.00 43.60
N LEU A 64 -11.40 -5.28 43.84
CA LEU A 64 -11.43 -6.30 42.79
C LEU A 64 -12.56 -6.07 41.79
N VAL A 65 -13.77 -5.75 42.28
CA VAL A 65 -14.92 -5.41 41.40
C VAL A 65 -14.63 -4.15 40.59
N ALA A 66 -14.05 -3.11 41.22
CA ALA A 66 -13.64 -1.90 40.54
C ALA A 66 -12.54 -2.17 39.49
N TYR A 67 -11.56 -3.03 39.81
CA TYR A 67 -10.51 -3.44 38.89
C TYR A 67 -11.08 -4.19 37.68
N LEU A 68 -11.95 -5.18 37.91
CA LEU A 68 -12.63 -5.91 36.83
C LEU A 68 -13.54 -4.98 36.01
N GLY A 69 -14.23 -4.04 36.65
CA GLY A 69 -15.03 -3.02 35.99
C GLY A 69 -14.20 -2.13 35.07
N VAL A 70 -13.09 -1.57 35.57
CA VAL A 70 -12.20 -0.72 34.76
C VAL A 70 -11.54 -1.51 33.63
N HIS A 71 -11.13 -2.76 33.88
CA HIS A 71 -10.48 -3.60 32.87
C HIS A 71 -11.46 -4.04 31.78
N THR A 72 -12.73 -4.28 32.10
CA THR A 72 -13.77 -4.61 31.11
C THR A 72 -14.20 -3.38 30.31
N TRP A 73 -14.28 -2.21 30.93
CA TRP A 73 -14.67 -0.96 30.24
C TRP A 73 -13.57 -0.41 29.33
N ARG A 74 -12.29 -0.50 29.74
CA ARG A 74 -11.16 -0.09 28.89
C ARG A 74 -10.90 -1.03 27.70
N GLY A 75 -11.51 -2.22 27.68
CA GLY A 75 -11.42 -3.17 26.57
C GLY A 75 -12.55 -3.06 25.55
N GLN A 76 -13.57 -2.23 25.80
CA GLN A 76 -14.68 -2.02 24.87
C GLN A 76 -14.28 -0.91 23.89
N GLY A 77 -14.01 -1.26 22.63
CA GLY A 77 -13.60 -0.30 21.61
C GLY A 77 -14.68 0.72 21.26
N THR A 78 -14.28 1.81 20.58
CA THR A 78 -15.13 2.99 20.36
C THR A 78 -16.32 2.68 19.45
N VAL A 79 -17.52 3.14 19.83
CA VAL A 79 -18.71 3.04 18.97
C VAL A 79 -18.90 4.34 18.19
N ILE A 80 -18.99 4.22 16.88
CA ILE A 80 -19.24 5.32 15.94
C ILE A 80 -20.60 5.11 15.24
N THR A 81 -21.20 6.20 14.79
CA THR A 81 -22.43 6.20 13.99
C THR A 81 -22.08 6.60 12.56
N VAL A 82 -22.44 5.75 11.60
CA VAL A 82 -22.24 6.01 10.16
C VAL A 82 -23.62 6.11 9.50
N ARG A 83 -23.96 7.29 8.98
CA ARG A 83 -25.22 7.56 8.28
C ARG A 83 -25.08 7.30 6.78
N ALA A 84 -25.95 6.49 6.22
CA ALA A 84 -26.03 6.24 4.77
C ALA A 84 -27.45 6.54 4.25
N LEU A 85 -27.56 6.89 2.97
CA LEU A 85 -28.88 7.06 2.32
C LEU A 85 -29.60 5.72 2.17
N GLU A 86 -28.87 4.65 1.87
CA GLU A 86 -29.39 3.29 1.76
C GLU A 86 -28.64 2.31 2.65
N GLY A 87 -29.37 1.34 3.20
CA GLY A 87 -28.76 0.32 4.04
C GLY A 87 -28.04 -0.81 3.27
N HIS A 88 -28.33 -0.93 1.97
CA HIS A 88 -27.79 -1.94 1.04
C HIS A 88 -27.75 -3.39 1.54
N GLY A 89 -28.57 -3.76 2.54
CA GLY A 89 -28.62 -5.11 3.12
C GLY A 89 -27.54 -5.43 4.15
N LEU A 90 -26.81 -4.42 4.64
CA LEU A 90 -25.87 -4.54 5.76
C LEU A 90 -26.63 -4.84 7.07
N LYS A 91 -26.04 -5.68 7.93
CA LYS A 91 -26.67 -6.18 9.16
C LYS A 91 -25.72 -6.09 10.34
N SER A 92 -26.29 -6.22 11.54
CA SER A 92 -25.50 -6.42 12.76
C SER A 92 -24.63 -7.68 12.62
N GLY A 93 -23.34 -7.56 12.92
CA GLY A 93 -22.30 -8.57 12.74
C GLY A 93 -21.46 -8.42 11.47
N ASP A 94 -21.84 -7.58 10.51
CA ASP A 94 -21.03 -7.35 9.31
C ASP A 94 -19.71 -6.63 9.66
N PRO A 95 -18.58 -6.99 9.05
CA PRO A 95 -17.28 -6.45 9.44
C PRO A 95 -17.06 -5.03 8.91
N LEU A 96 -16.34 -4.22 9.68
CA LEU A 96 -15.66 -3.02 9.20
C LEU A 96 -14.23 -3.41 8.81
N ARG A 97 -13.80 -3.05 7.60
CA ARG A 97 -12.45 -3.36 7.09
C ARG A 97 -11.63 -2.12 6.78
N TYR A 98 -10.33 -2.24 6.97
CA TYR A 98 -9.32 -1.31 6.48
C TYR A 98 -8.22 -2.10 5.80
N ARG A 99 -7.92 -1.81 4.52
CA ARG A 99 -6.92 -2.54 3.71
C ARG A 99 -7.11 -4.07 3.75
N GLY A 100 -8.36 -4.53 3.73
CA GLY A 100 -8.72 -5.95 3.78
C GLY A 100 -8.67 -6.60 5.17
N ILE A 101 -8.25 -5.88 6.22
CA ILE A 101 -8.18 -6.38 7.61
C ILE A 101 -9.45 -5.94 8.35
N THR A 102 -10.08 -6.84 9.10
CA THR A 102 -11.20 -6.49 9.98
C THR A 102 -10.70 -5.64 11.15
N VAL A 103 -11.32 -4.47 11.33
CA VAL A 103 -10.94 -3.45 12.34
C VAL A 103 -12.14 -3.03 13.21
N GLY A 104 -13.26 -3.74 13.07
CA GLY A 104 -14.49 -3.51 13.82
C GLY A 104 -15.67 -4.29 13.24
N ASP A 105 -16.85 -4.07 13.81
CA ASP A 105 -18.10 -4.73 13.42
C ASP A 105 -19.31 -3.79 13.54
N VAL A 106 -20.30 -4.00 12.69
CA VAL A 106 -21.59 -3.30 12.78
C VAL A 106 -22.37 -3.91 13.94
N THR A 107 -22.65 -3.13 14.96
CA THR A 107 -23.43 -3.57 16.14
C THR A 107 -24.93 -3.36 15.98
N GLY A 108 -25.35 -2.34 15.22
CA GLY A 108 -26.77 -1.99 15.08
C GLY A 108 -27.08 -1.26 13.77
N VAL A 109 -28.32 -1.39 13.33
CA VAL A 109 -28.87 -0.74 12.14
C VAL A 109 -30.20 -0.11 12.53
N LEU A 110 -30.31 1.20 12.43
CA LEU A 110 -31.53 1.95 12.77
C LEU A 110 -31.94 2.81 11.58
N LEU A 111 -33.23 2.79 11.24
CA LEU A 111 -33.77 3.71 10.25
C LEU A 111 -34.01 5.07 10.93
N ALA A 112 -33.61 6.15 10.28
CA ALA A 112 -33.86 7.49 10.78
C ALA A 112 -35.37 7.74 10.95
N PRO A 113 -35.80 8.57 11.93
CA PRO A 113 -37.23 8.78 12.21
C PRO A 113 -38.04 9.34 11.02
N ASP A 114 -37.36 10.04 10.11
CA ASP A 114 -37.92 10.63 8.87
C ASP A 114 -37.89 9.68 7.67
N LEU A 115 -37.38 8.45 7.86
CA LEU A 115 -37.22 7.41 6.84
C LEU A 115 -36.28 7.80 5.68
N SER A 116 -35.49 8.87 5.82
CA SER A 116 -34.63 9.37 4.73
C SER A 116 -33.24 8.74 4.68
N SER A 117 -32.82 8.09 5.78
CA SER A 117 -31.47 7.55 5.94
C SER A 117 -31.42 6.39 6.93
N VAL A 118 -30.33 5.64 6.88
CA VAL A 118 -30.02 4.51 7.78
C VAL A 118 -28.78 4.85 8.59
N ASP A 119 -28.89 4.81 9.92
CA ASP A 119 -27.81 5.01 10.86
C ASP A 119 -27.25 3.66 11.33
N PHE A 120 -25.98 3.42 11.01
CA PHE A 120 -25.23 2.23 11.40
C PHE A 120 -24.39 2.50 12.65
N SER A 121 -24.60 1.74 13.72
CA SER A 121 -23.72 1.76 14.90
C SER A 121 -22.59 0.76 14.68
N VAL A 122 -21.36 1.25 14.53
CA VAL A 122 -20.16 0.44 14.26
C VAL A 122 -19.25 0.49 15.47
N ARG A 123 -18.83 -0.66 15.99
CA ARG A 123 -17.83 -0.75 17.05
C ARG A 123 -16.46 -0.98 16.42
N LEU A 124 -15.52 -0.10 16.72
CA LEU A 124 -14.13 -0.23 16.34
C LEU A 124 -13.40 -1.11 17.35
N ASP A 125 -12.38 -1.83 16.88
CA ASP A 125 -11.43 -2.47 17.77
C ASP A 125 -10.58 -1.41 18.50
N PRO A 126 -10.11 -1.65 19.74
CA PRO A 126 -9.26 -0.70 20.46
C PRO A 126 -7.98 -0.30 19.70
N ALA A 127 -7.45 -1.19 18.85
CA ALA A 127 -6.31 -0.88 17.97
C ALA A 127 -6.67 0.08 16.82
N ALA A 128 -7.95 0.18 16.49
CA ALA A 128 -8.52 0.93 15.38
C ALA A 128 -9.26 2.20 15.81
N ASP A 129 -9.27 2.56 17.11
CA ASP A 129 -9.87 3.81 17.62
C ASP A 129 -9.36 5.06 16.87
N ARG A 130 -8.11 5.00 16.41
CA ARG A 130 -7.49 6.04 15.60
C ARG A 130 -8.19 6.26 14.25
N LEU A 131 -9.06 5.38 13.77
CA LEU A 131 -9.81 5.54 12.54
C LEU A 131 -11.02 6.48 12.73
N ALA A 132 -11.52 6.66 13.95
CA ALA A 132 -12.63 7.55 14.29
C ALA A 132 -12.17 9.01 14.44
N ARG A 133 -11.82 9.67 13.31
CA ARG A 133 -11.33 11.05 13.30
C ARG A 133 -11.92 11.87 12.17
N THR A 134 -11.81 13.19 12.28
CA THR A 134 -12.20 14.13 11.23
C THR A 134 -11.48 13.82 9.92
N GLY A 135 -12.27 13.71 8.83
CA GLY A 135 -11.79 13.38 7.49
C GLY A 135 -11.77 11.89 7.18
N SER A 136 -12.11 11.01 8.13
CA SER A 136 -12.31 9.60 7.84
C SER A 136 -13.55 9.39 6.96
N ARG A 137 -13.41 8.53 5.95
CA ARG A 137 -14.44 8.26 4.95
C ARG A 137 -14.84 6.80 5.03
N PHE A 138 -16.14 6.55 5.03
CA PHE A 138 -16.71 5.21 5.13
C PHE A 138 -17.55 4.94 3.90
N TRP A 139 -17.57 3.71 3.39
CA TRP A 139 -18.46 3.30 2.29
C TRP A 139 -18.86 1.84 2.43
N ILE A 140 -19.97 1.46 1.79
CA ILE A 140 -20.48 0.09 1.82
C ILE A 140 -19.95 -0.65 0.59
N VAL A 141 -19.20 -1.73 0.81
CA VAL A 141 -18.72 -2.58 -0.30
C VAL A 141 -19.74 -3.67 -0.61
N ARG A 142 -20.14 -3.69 -1.88
CA ARG A 142 -21.10 -4.67 -2.41
C ARG A 142 -20.33 -5.73 -3.20
N PRO A 143 -20.62 -7.03 -3.00
CA PRO A 143 -20.10 -8.06 -3.89
C PRO A 143 -20.69 -7.85 -5.28
N HIS A 144 -19.83 -7.65 -6.27
CA HIS A 144 -20.24 -7.58 -7.68
C HIS A 144 -20.21 -9.01 -8.23
N LEU A 145 -21.30 -9.43 -8.86
CA LEU A 145 -21.40 -10.72 -9.53
C LEU A 145 -20.73 -10.60 -10.90
N SER A 146 -19.47 -11.04 -11.00
CA SER A 146 -18.84 -11.30 -12.29
C SER A 146 -19.23 -12.70 -12.76
N LEU A 147 -19.87 -12.78 -13.93
CA LEU A 147 -20.29 -14.05 -14.53
C LEU A 147 -19.12 -14.87 -15.10
N ASP A 148 -17.87 -14.42 -14.89
CA ASP A 148 -16.65 -14.99 -15.43
C ASP A 148 -16.16 -16.22 -14.65
N SER A 149 -16.74 -16.49 -13.48
CA SER A 149 -16.37 -17.63 -12.61
C SER A 149 -17.47 -18.69 -12.58
N VAL A 150 -17.78 -19.29 -13.74
CA VAL A 150 -18.67 -20.45 -13.84
C VAL A 150 -17.90 -21.74 -13.52
N GLN A 151 -17.29 -21.83 -12.34
CA GLN A 151 -16.91 -23.11 -11.73
C GLN A 151 -17.08 -23.01 -10.21
N GLY A 152 -17.98 -23.80 -9.65
CA GLY A 152 -18.23 -23.86 -8.20
C GLY A 152 -19.51 -23.15 -7.74
N LEU A 153 -20.64 -23.47 -8.36
CA LEU A 153 -21.98 -22.97 -8.02
C LEU A 153 -22.52 -23.62 -6.74
N GLU A 154 -21.81 -23.51 -5.62
CA GLU A 154 -22.37 -23.77 -4.30
C GLU A 154 -21.91 -22.67 -3.32
N THR A 155 -22.85 -21.78 -2.97
CA THR A 155 -22.77 -20.78 -1.88
C THR A 155 -21.71 -19.66 -1.98
N ILE A 156 -21.91 -18.68 -2.86
CA ILE A 156 -21.21 -17.38 -2.73
C ILE A 156 -22.23 -16.26 -2.58
N ILE A 157 -22.73 -16.11 -1.34
CA ILE A 157 -23.18 -14.82 -0.83
C ILE A 157 -21.93 -14.23 -0.17
N GLY A 158 -21.15 -13.43 -0.91
CA GLY A 158 -20.07 -12.67 -0.28
C GLY A 158 -20.65 -11.82 0.86
N ALA A 159 -20.04 -11.87 2.04
CA ALA A 159 -20.46 -11.03 3.16
C ALA A 159 -20.33 -9.55 2.75
N ARG A 160 -21.41 -8.79 2.95
CA ARG A 160 -21.37 -7.33 2.81
C ARG A 160 -20.52 -6.78 3.95
N TYR A 161 -19.77 -5.73 3.67
CA TYR A 161 -18.91 -5.13 4.69
C TYR A 161 -18.80 -3.63 4.49
N LEU A 162 -18.47 -2.95 5.57
CA LEU A 162 -18.17 -1.53 5.57
C LEU A 162 -16.65 -1.38 5.42
N GLU A 163 -16.19 -0.39 4.67
CA GLU A 163 -14.77 -0.10 4.54
C GLU A 163 -14.49 1.35 4.97
N VAL A 164 -13.31 1.58 5.55
CA VAL A 164 -12.92 2.89 6.10
C VAL A 164 -11.57 3.32 5.56
N LEU A 165 -11.49 4.61 5.23
CA LEU A 165 -10.26 5.34 4.98
C LEU A 165 -10.02 6.33 6.12
N PRO A 166 -8.87 6.27 6.83
CA PRO A 166 -8.56 7.27 7.85
C PRO A 166 -8.40 8.67 7.24
N GLY A 167 -8.87 9.68 7.98
CA GLY A 167 -8.54 11.07 7.71
C GLY A 167 -7.05 11.41 7.96
N PRO A 168 -6.64 12.65 7.68
CA PRO A 168 -5.26 13.11 7.92
C PRO A 168 -4.73 12.80 9.32
N GLU A 169 -3.42 12.66 9.45
CA GLU A 169 -2.79 12.53 10.78
C GLU A 169 -3.00 13.79 11.62
N GLY A 170 -3.39 13.61 12.89
CA GLY A 170 -3.71 14.70 13.80
C GLY A 170 -5.16 15.23 13.73
N GLY A 171 -6.05 14.58 12.95
CA GLY A 171 -7.47 14.92 12.96
C GLY A 171 -8.12 14.70 14.34
N GLU A 172 -9.00 15.61 14.74
CA GLU A 172 -9.77 15.52 15.99
C GLU A 172 -10.65 14.26 16.01
N PRO A 173 -10.88 13.62 17.18
CA PRO A 173 -11.77 12.48 17.29
C PRO A 173 -13.20 12.83 16.84
N GLN A 174 -13.80 11.97 16.01
CA GLN A 174 -15.15 12.16 15.50
C GLN A 174 -15.92 10.84 15.62
N ALA A 175 -17.16 10.90 16.10
CA ALA A 175 -18.00 9.71 16.32
C ALA A 175 -19.15 9.58 15.32
N GLU A 176 -19.48 10.63 14.56
CA GLU A 176 -20.56 10.63 13.57
C GLU A 176 -20.01 10.84 12.17
N PHE A 177 -20.38 9.99 11.22
CA PHE A 177 -19.88 10.03 9.85
C PHE A 177 -21.00 9.88 8.84
N ILE A 178 -20.77 10.40 7.62
CA ILE A 178 -21.65 10.17 6.47
C ILE A 178 -20.94 9.20 5.54
N ALA A 179 -21.60 8.09 5.20
CA ALA A 179 -21.10 7.11 4.26
C ALA A 179 -21.12 7.68 2.83
N LEU A 180 -20.07 7.38 2.08
CA LEU A 180 -20.00 7.60 0.65
C LEU A 180 -20.73 6.46 -0.07
N GLU A 181 -21.43 6.79 -1.16
CA GLU A 181 -22.13 5.80 -2.00
C GLU A 181 -21.14 4.96 -2.82
N GLU A 182 -20.03 5.56 -3.23
CA GLU A 182 -18.99 4.94 -4.04
C GLU A 182 -17.65 4.92 -3.30
N PRO A 183 -16.83 3.88 -3.50
CA PRO A 183 -15.50 3.80 -2.90
C PRO A 183 -14.64 4.99 -3.38
N PRO A 184 -13.90 5.65 -2.48
CA PRO A 184 -12.99 6.72 -2.84
C PRO A 184 -11.86 6.16 -3.70
N ILE A 185 -11.75 6.62 -4.95
CA ILE A 185 -10.78 6.09 -5.92
C ILE A 185 -9.33 6.39 -5.49
N ALA A 186 -9.14 7.41 -4.63
CA ALA A 186 -7.86 7.88 -4.11
C ALA A 186 -6.99 6.79 -3.44
N GLU A 187 -7.54 5.66 -2.99
CA GLU A 187 -6.77 4.58 -2.36
C GLU A 187 -6.30 3.46 -3.30
N ARG A 188 -6.69 3.48 -4.58
CA ARG A 188 -6.06 2.60 -5.61
C ARG A 188 -4.83 3.25 -6.26
N ILE A 189 -4.45 4.43 -5.78
CA ILE A 189 -3.40 5.27 -6.34
C ILE A 189 -2.17 5.11 -5.45
N ASP A 190 -1.21 4.35 -5.93
CA ASP A 190 0.16 4.39 -5.42
C ASP A 190 0.73 5.82 -5.64
N PRO A 191 1.32 6.47 -4.63
CA PRO A 191 1.93 7.79 -4.77
C PRO A 191 3.04 7.87 -5.82
N GLU A 192 3.66 6.75 -6.20
CA GLU A 192 4.64 6.66 -7.29
C GLU A 192 4.00 6.57 -8.69
N GLY A 193 2.67 6.47 -8.76
CA GLY A 193 1.96 6.48 -10.02
C GLY A 193 1.80 7.89 -10.60
N LEU A 194 1.39 7.95 -11.86
CA LEU A 194 1.26 9.20 -12.61
C LEU A 194 -0.22 9.53 -12.77
N GLU A 195 -0.63 10.73 -12.33
CA GLU A 195 -1.98 11.26 -12.57
C GLU A 195 -1.92 12.30 -13.70
N ILE A 196 -2.66 12.07 -14.78
CA ILE A 196 -2.74 12.97 -15.94
C ILE A 196 -4.19 13.43 -16.14
N THR A 197 -4.35 14.56 -16.82
CA THR A 197 -5.67 15.06 -17.22
C THR A 197 -5.81 14.91 -18.73
N LEU A 198 -6.87 14.24 -19.16
CA LEU A 198 -7.24 14.19 -20.57
C LEU A 198 -8.42 15.12 -20.84
N GLU A 199 -8.39 15.84 -21.95
CA GLU A 199 -9.37 16.86 -22.31
C GLU A 199 -10.04 16.51 -23.63
N SER A 200 -11.35 16.68 -23.68
CA SER A 200 -12.10 16.53 -24.92
C SER A 200 -13.22 17.56 -25.01
N LYS A 201 -13.71 17.79 -26.24
CA LYS A 201 -14.83 18.69 -26.49
C LYS A 201 -16.17 18.14 -26.00
N TRP A 202 -16.32 16.82 -25.96
CA TRP A 202 -17.60 16.14 -25.69
C TRP A 202 -17.40 14.99 -24.71
N ARG A 203 -18.44 14.64 -23.95
CA ARG A 203 -18.36 13.48 -23.06
C ARG A 203 -18.36 12.18 -23.88
N LEU A 204 -17.21 11.53 -23.97
CA LEU A 204 -17.00 10.28 -24.74
C LEU A 204 -17.49 9.01 -24.02
N GLY A 205 -18.59 9.08 -23.26
CA GLY A 205 -19.18 7.89 -22.61
C GLY A 205 -18.36 7.22 -21.49
N LEU A 206 -17.13 7.65 -21.24
CA LEU A 206 -16.27 7.12 -20.19
C LEU A 206 -16.81 7.41 -18.77
N ALA A 207 -16.69 6.43 -17.89
CA ALA A 207 -17.06 6.51 -16.47
C ALA A 207 -15.82 6.37 -15.57
N PRO A 208 -15.86 6.85 -14.31
CA PRO A 208 -14.85 6.50 -13.31
C PRO A 208 -14.66 4.98 -13.23
N GLY A 209 -13.40 4.54 -13.16
CA GLY A 209 -13.03 3.12 -13.23
C GLY A 209 -12.80 2.55 -14.63
N ALA A 210 -13.17 3.28 -15.70
CA ALA A 210 -12.88 2.84 -17.07
C ALA A 210 -11.37 2.58 -17.28
N PRO A 211 -10.98 1.49 -17.96
CA PRO A 211 -9.58 1.10 -18.07
C PRO A 211 -8.79 2.04 -18.98
N LEU A 212 -7.57 2.39 -18.57
CA LEU A 212 -6.55 2.94 -19.46
C LEU A 212 -5.67 1.78 -19.96
N GLY A 213 -5.60 1.60 -21.27
CA GLY A 213 -4.88 0.53 -21.92
C GLY A 213 -3.70 1.01 -22.77
N TYR A 214 -2.60 0.26 -22.73
CA TYR A 214 -1.51 0.35 -23.70
C TYR A 214 -1.40 -1.00 -24.41
N ARG A 215 -1.56 -1.01 -25.74
CA ARG A 215 -1.60 -2.26 -26.53
C ARG A 215 -2.60 -3.30 -25.98
N ARG A 216 -3.78 -2.84 -25.56
CA ARG A 216 -4.85 -3.65 -24.92
C ARG A 216 -4.50 -4.24 -23.54
N ILE A 217 -3.34 -3.92 -22.98
CA ILE A 217 -3.00 -4.25 -21.60
C ILE A 217 -3.44 -3.09 -20.72
N GLN A 218 -4.28 -3.36 -19.72
CA GLN A 218 -4.67 -2.33 -18.76
C GLN A 218 -3.43 -1.87 -17.97
N ILE A 219 -3.13 -0.58 -18.04
CA ILE A 219 -2.02 0.07 -17.32
C ILE A 219 -2.51 1.03 -16.24
N GLY A 220 -3.79 1.40 -16.28
CA GLY A 220 -4.36 2.40 -15.38
C GLY A 220 -5.90 2.43 -15.44
N SER A 221 -6.48 3.53 -14.95
CA SER A 221 -7.93 3.74 -14.96
C SER A 221 -8.31 5.21 -14.83
N VAL A 222 -9.51 5.56 -15.31
CA VAL A 222 -10.12 6.87 -15.08
C VAL A 222 -10.46 7.04 -13.60
N LEU A 223 -10.00 8.14 -13.01
CA LEU A 223 -10.30 8.55 -11.64
C LEU A 223 -11.58 9.36 -11.54
N SER A 224 -11.79 10.34 -12.42
CA SER A 224 -13.00 11.16 -12.37
C SER A 224 -13.28 11.82 -13.71
N VAL A 225 -14.54 12.17 -13.95
CA VAL A 225 -14.98 12.91 -15.13
C VAL A 225 -15.68 14.18 -14.66
N GLY A 226 -15.27 15.33 -15.18
CA GLY A 226 -15.84 16.63 -14.85
C GLY A 226 -15.80 17.59 -16.02
N LEU A 227 -16.24 18.83 -15.78
CA LEU A 227 -16.03 19.94 -16.71
C LEU A 227 -14.81 20.73 -16.25
N SER A 228 -14.11 21.35 -17.21
CA SER A 228 -13.10 22.37 -16.90
C SER A 228 -13.72 23.52 -16.11
N SER A 229 -12.88 24.31 -15.45
CA SER A 229 -13.32 25.42 -14.59
C SER A 229 -14.14 26.50 -15.32
N ASP A 230 -13.94 26.64 -16.62
CA ASP A 230 -14.67 27.52 -17.54
C ASP A 230 -15.78 26.78 -18.31
N ALA A 231 -16.00 25.49 -18.03
CA ALA A 231 -16.95 24.60 -18.68
C ALA A 231 -16.81 24.47 -20.21
N THR A 232 -15.66 24.81 -20.78
CA THR A 232 -15.41 24.72 -22.23
C THR A 232 -15.05 23.31 -22.70
N THR A 233 -14.53 22.47 -21.81
CA THR A 233 -14.08 21.11 -22.11
C THR A 233 -14.51 20.12 -21.03
N VAL A 234 -14.55 18.84 -21.40
CA VAL A 234 -14.71 17.73 -20.45
C VAL A 234 -13.32 17.25 -20.05
N GLU A 235 -13.05 17.26 -18.74
CA GLU A 235 -11.80 16.81 -18.15
C GLU A 235 -11.95 15.41 -17.55
N TYR A 236 -11.01 14.53 -17.90
CA TYR A 236 -10.87 13.19 -17.36
C TYR A 236 -9.59 13.14 -16.56
N ARG A 237 -9.67 12.95 -15.24
CA ARG A 237 -8.49 12.62 -14.44
C ARG A 237 -8.22 11.14 -14.58
N VAL A 238 -7.01 10.77 -14.96
CA VAL A 238 -6.61 9.39 -15.27
C VAL A 238 -5.35 9.03 -14.51
N TYR A 239 -5.36 7.85 -13.91
CA TYR A 239 -4.23 7.31 -13.18
C TYR A 239 -3.50 6.24 -13.98
N VAL A 240 -2.18 6.30 -13.97
CA VAL A 240 -1.26 5.34 -14.56
C VAL A 240 -0.46 4.70 -13.43
N ARG A 241 -0.42 3.35 -13.38
CA ARG A 241 0.28 2.63 -12.31
C ARG A 241 1.81 2.80 -12.42
N PRO A 242 2.57 2.76 -11.30
CA PRO A 242 4.00 3.03 -11.26
C PRO A 242 4.85 2.27 -12.30
N PRO A 243 4.64 0.95 -12.54
CA PRO A 243 5.44 0.20 -13.52
C PRO A 243 5.33 0.70 -14.96
N PHE A 244 4.26 1.47 -15.26
CA PHE A 244 3.90 1.91 -16.60
C PHE A 244 4.03 3.42 -16.81
N VAL A 245 4.48 4.18 -15.81
CA VAL A 245 4.63 5.65 -15.90
C VAL A 245 5.50 6.05 -17.10
N GLN A 246 6.57 5.28 -17.35
CA GLN A 246 7.51 5.49 -18.46
C GLN A 246 6.91 5.26 -19.86
N LEU A 247 5.69 4.70 -19.96
CA LEU A 247 4.98 4.56 -21.23
C LEU A 247 4.37 5.88 -21.71
N VAL A 248 4.09 6.80 -20.77
CA VAL A 248 3.50 8.11 -21.07
C VAL A 248 4.59 9.15 -21.25
N ARG A 249 4.72 9.65 -22.48
CA ARG A 249 5.63 10.73 -22.88
C ARG A 249 4.88 11.96 -23.35
N GLU A 250 5.58 13.09 -23.50
CA GLU A 250 4.99 14.36 -23.97
C GLU A 250 4.18 14.24 -25.27
N LYS A 251 4.64 13.40 -26.22
CA LYS A 251 3.97 13.22 -27.52
C LYS A 251 3.02 12.02 -27.57
N SER A 252 2.62 11.51 -26.40
CA SER A 252 1.58 10.48 -26.31
C SER A 252 0.27 10.93 -26.94
N ARG A 253 -0.47 9.98 -27.49
CA ARG A 253 -1.82 10.19 -28.04
C ARG A 253 -2.79 9.25 -27.36
N PHE A 254 -3.94 9.80 -26.98
CA PHE A 254 -5.00 9.10 -26.26
C PHE A 254 -6.28 9.14 -27.06
N TRP A 255 -6.97 8.02 -27.15
CA TRP A 255 -8.28 7.96 -27.80
C TRP A 255 -9.26 7.08 -27.02
N ASP A 256 -10.54 7.39 -27.18
CA ASP A 256 -11.61 6.54 -26.69
C ASP A 256 -11.65 5.23 -27.47
N VAL A 257 -11.65 4.12 -26.73
CA VAL A 257 -12.00 2.81 -27.28
C VAL A 257 -13.42 2.53 -26.83
N GLY A 258 -14.35 3.18 -27.54
CA GLY A 258 -15.78 3.07 -27.27
C GLY A 258 -16.30 1.64 -27.39
N GLY A 259 -17.28 1.31 -26.54
CA GLY A 259 -18.19 0.18 -26.76
C GLY A 259 -19.26 0.59 -27.76
N LEU A 260 -19.41 -0.17 -28.85
CA LEU A 260 -20.34 -0.02 -29.98
C LEU A 260 -21.29 1.21 -29.97
N ALA A 261 -21.04 2.20 -30.83
CA ALA A 261 -22.02 3.23 -31.18
C ALA A 261 -23.04 2.68 -32.19
N ILE A 262 -24.24 2.34 -31.75
CA ILE A 262 -25.31 1.84 -32.64
C ILE A 262 -25.99 3.03 -33.32
N ASN A 263 -25.63 3.30 -34.59
CA ASN A 263 -26.38 4.22 -35.45
C ASN A 263 -27.55 3.46 -36.12
N LEU A 264 -28.78 3.67 -35.62
CA LEU A 264 -30.00 3.09 -36.19
C LEU A 264 -30.45 3.89 -37.43
N GLY A 265 -30.11 3.41 -38.63
CA GLY A 265 -30.76 3.82 -39.89
C GLY A 265 -32.04 3.02 -40.15
N MET A 266 -32.95 3.53 -40.98
CA MET A 266 -34.26 2.94 -41.32
C MET A 266 -34.20 1.61 -42.13
N GLY A 267 -33.07 0.91 -42.13
CA GLY A 267 -32.81 -0.28 -42.97
C GLY A 267 -32.82 -1.63 -42.25
N GLY A 268 -33.19 -1.69 -40.96
CA GLY A 268 -33.21 -2.94 -40.19
C GLY A 268 -31.82 -3.36 -39.70
N LEU A 269 -31.76 -3.87 -38.47
CA LEU A 269 -30.53 -4.21 -37.75
C LEU A 269 -30.51 -5.71 -37.50
N GLU A 270 -29.56 -6.42 -38.08
CA GLU A 270 -29.28 -7.83 -37.80
C GLU A 270 -28.21 -7.88 -36.71
N ILE A 271 -28.61 -8.25 -35.48
CA ILE A 271 -27.71 -8.35 -34.32
C ILE A 271 -27.53 -9.83 -34.00
N GLU A 272 -26.29 -10.32 -34.10
CA GLU A 272 -25.88 -11.57 -33.47
C GLU A 272 -25.62 -11.29 -31.97
N ILE A 273 -26.54 -11.76 -31.12
CA ILE A 273 -26.66 -11.32 -29.71
C ILE A 273 -25.61 -11.98 -28.78
N ASP A 274 -24.79 -12.91 -29.28
CA ASP A 274 -23.92 -13.74 -28.44
C ASP A 274 -22.57 -13.11 -28.04
N SER A 275 -22.17 -11.97 -28.60
CA SER A 275 -20.86 -11.32 -28.32
C SER A 275 -20.92 -9.99 -27.53
N LEU A 276 -22.12 -9.50 -27.20
CA LEU A 276 -22.33 -8.15 -26.65
C LEU A 276 -21.86 -7.95 -25.19
N ARG A 277 -21.51 -9.01 -24.45
CA ARG A 277 -21.24 -8.92 -23.00
C ARG A 277 -19.82 -8.47 -22.63
N SER A 278 -18.84 -8.61 -23.53
CA SER A 278 -17.44 -8.20 -23.31
C SER A 278 -17.11 -6.79 -23.83
N LEU A 279 -18.06 -6.11 -24.48
CA LEU A 279 -17.86 -4.84 -25.19
C LEU A 279 -18.45 -3.61 -24.45
N LEU A 280 -18.95 -3.78 -23.22
CA LEU A 280 -19.83 -2.80 -22.54
C LEU A 280 -19.11 -1.78 -21.63
N VAL A 281 -17.81 -1.89 -21.41
CA VAL A 281 -17.03 -0.89 -20.66
C VAL A 281 -16.08 -0.20 -21.63
N GLY A 282 -16.48 0.99 -22.10
CA GLY A 282 -15.59 1.87 -22.87
C GLY A 282 -14.31 2.14 -22.09
N GLY A 283 -13.19 2.35 -22.79
CA GLY A 283 -11.88 2.57 -22.19
C GLY A 283 -11.10 3.64 -22.91
N ILE A 284 -9.89 3.92 -22.43
CA ILE A 284 -8.95 4.81 -23.11
C ILE A 284 -7.78 3.98 -23.60
N ALA A 285 -7.37 4.17 -24.84
CA ALA A 285 -6.13 3.62 -25.36
C ALA A 285 -5.06 4.71 -25.51
N LEU A 286 -3.81 4.29 -25.40
CA LEU A 286 -2.62 5.12 -25.50
C LEU A 286 -1.66 4.54 -26.54
N ALA A 287 -1.06 5.42 -27.35
CA ALA A 287 0.14 5.14 -28.14
C ALA A 287 1.16 6.28 -28.00
N THR A 288 2.43 5.93 -28.13
CA THR A 288 3.56 6.86 -28.04
C THR A 288 4.40 6.71 -29.31
N PRO A 289 4.78 7.79 -29.99
CA PRO A 289 5.61 7.70 -31.19
C PRO A 289 7.05 7.30 -30.86
N PRO A 290 7.84 6.78 -31.83
CA PRO A 290 9.28 6.51 -31.66
C PRO A 290 10.07 7.67 -31.05
N ALA A 291 9.79 8.90 -31.49
CA ALA A 291 10.34 10.13 -30.91
C ALA A 291 9.38 10.72 -29.85
N GLY A 292 9.10 9.95 -28.79
CA GLY A 292 8.07 10.22 -27.78
C GLY A 292 8.22 11.51 -26.97
N GLY A 293 9.44 12.08 -26.92
CA GLY A 293 9.77 13.22 -26.06
C GLY A 293 10.09 12.80 -24.63
N GLU A 294 10.11 13.77 -23.71
CA GLU A 294 10.50 13.56 -22.33
C GLU A 294 9.42 12.81 -21.50
N PRO A 295 9.78 12.17 -20.37
CA PRO A 295 8.80 11.72 -19.38
C PRO A 295 7.93 12.88 -18.88
N VAL A 296 6.64 12.63 -18.70
CA VAL A 296 5.72 13.63 -18.13
C VAL A 296 5.57 13.48 -16.62
N SER A 297 5.17 14.56 -15.96
CA SER A 297 4.87 14.61 -14.53
C SER A 297 3.36 14.68 -14.26
N THR A 298 2.99 14.44 -13.00
CA THR A 298 1.59 14.53 -12.57
C THR A 298 1.00 15.89 -12.86
N GLY A 299 -0.24 15.91 -13.36
CA GLY A 299 -0.98 17.09 -13.77
C GLY A 299 -0.79 17.47 -15.25
N HIS A 300 0.05 16.75 -16.01
CA HIS A 300 0.19 16.97 -17.45
C HIS A 300 -1.15 16.77 -18.16
N ARG A 301 -1.42 17.64 -19.15
CA ARG A 301 -2.69 17.69 -19.89
C ARG A 301 -2.51 17.16 -21.30
N PHE A 302 -3.40 16.28 -21.74
CA PHE A 302 -3.42 15.72 -23.09
C PHE A 302 -4.79 15.86 -23.73
N ALA A 303 -4.85 15.89 -25.06
CA ALA A 303 -6.10 15.74 -25.78
C ALA A 303 -6.55 14.26 -25.79
N LEU A 304 -7.83 14.03 -25.51
CA LEU A 304 -8.52 12.76 -25.71
C LEU A 304 -9.30 12.84 -27.03
N HIS A 305 -8.91 11.99 -27.96
CA HIS A 305 -9.52 11.89 -29.28
C HIS A 305 -10.67 10.88 -29.28
N ALA A 306 -11.67 11.10 -30.13
CA ALA A 306 -12.76 10.13 -30.29
C ALA A 306 -12.31 8.88 -31.07
N GLU A 307 -11.38 9.07 -32.02
CA GLU A 307 -10.86 8.02 -32.89
C GLU A 307 -9.33 8.15 -33.00
N PRO A 308 -8.60 7.04 -33.19
CA PRO A 308 -7.18 7.08 -33.48
C PRO A 308 -6.90 7.47 -34.92
N GLU A 309 -5.74 8.07 -35.17
CA GLU A 309 -5.17 8.14 -36.52
C GLU A 309 -4.43 6.82 -36.83
N ASP A 310 -4.43 6.41 -38.10
CA ASP A 310 -3.81 5.14 -38.54
C ASP A 310 -2.33 5.03 -38.13
N GLU A 311 -1.59 6.14 -38.20
CA GLU A 311 -0.17 6.18 -37.84
C GLU A 311 0.08 5.76 -36.38
N TRP A 312 -0.83 6.13 -35.47
CA TRP A 312 -0.67 5.88 -34.03
C TRP A 312 -0.72 4.38 -33.71
N LEU A 313 -1.48 3.61 -34.51
CA LEU A 313 -1.65 2.17 -34.37
C LEU A 313 -0.40 1.39 -34.79
N GLU A 314 0.45 1.98 -35.63
CA GLU A 314 1.68 1.37 -36.13
C GLU A 314 2.90 1.62 -35.22
N TRP A 315 2.82 2.59 -34.30
CA TRP A 315 3.94 2.97 -33.46
C TRP A 315 4.38 1.87 -32.49
N GLN A 316 5.68 1.54 -32.53
CA GLN A 316 6.29 0.54 -31.66
C GLN A 316 7.60 1.00 -31.01
N PRO A 317 7.59 2.09 -30.22
CA PRO A 317 8.79 2.58 -29.57
C PRO A 317 9.30 1.56 -28.54
N PRO A 318 10.62 1.41 -28.40
CA PRO A 318 11.22 0.65 -27.31
C PRO A 318 11.20 1.49 -26.03
N LEU A 319 10.05 1.52 -25.35
CA LEU A 319 9.92 2.24 -24.08
C LEU A 319 10.26 1.32 -22.90
N PRO A 320 11.04 1.80 -21.91
CA PRO A 320 11.35 1.01 -20.73
C PRO A 320 10.07 0.75 -19.92
N VAL A 321 9.85 -0.51 -19.57
CA VAL A 321 8.83 -0.91 -18.59
C VAL A 321 9.53 -1.49 -17.39
N GLY A 322 9.41 -0.80 -16.25
CA GLY A 322 9.78 -1.30 -14.93
C GLY A 322 11.27 -1.49 -14.63
N SER A 323 11.87 -0.53 -13.91
CA SER A 323 12.78 -0.86 -12.80
C SER A 323 12.03 -1.64 -11.71
N ALA A 324 10.71 -1.46 -11.60
CA ALA A 324 9.79 -2.17 -10.72
C ALA A 324 9.56 -3.66 -11.04
N LEU A 325 10.14 -4.18 -12.13
CA LEU A 325 10.07 -5.59 -12.51
C LEU A 325 11.35 -6.36 -12.15
N LEU A 326 12.31 -5.71 -11.49
CA LEU A 326 13.42 -6.40 -10.85
C LEU A 326 12.94 -7.12 -9.58
N PRO A 327 13.62 -8.19 -9.15
CA PRO A 327 13.37 -8.80 -7.84
C PRO A 327 13.43 -7.75 -6.73
N ILE A 328 12.55 -7.88 -5.73
CA ILE A 328 12.49 -6.96 -4.59
C ILE A 328 13.87 -6.89 -3.91
N GLY A 329 14.36 -5.67 -3.66
CA GLY A 329 15.67 -5.42 -3.04
C GLY A 329 16.85 -5.37 -4.01
N THR A 330 16.62 -5.49 -5.33
CA THR A 330 17.68 -5.32 -6.33
C THR A 330 18.15 -3.87 -6.38
N THR A 331 19.45 -3.64 -6.24
CA THR A 331 20.09 -2.35 -6.51
C THR A 331 20.57 -2.31 -7.96
N LEU A 332 20.54 -1.13 -8.58
CA LEU A 332 21.10 -0.94 -9.94
C LEU A 332 22.56 -0.49 -9.86
N PRO A 333 23.42 -0.87 -10.83
CA PRO A 333 24.81 -0.43 -10.87
C PRO A 333 24.89 1.07 -11.11
N ARG A 334 25.91 1.70 -10.53
CA ARG A 334 26.21 3.13 -10.68
C ARG A 334 27.50 3.29 -11.47
N PRO A 335 27.47 3.13 -12.80
CA PRO A 335 28.67 3.33 -13.60
C PRO A 335 29.14 4.79 -13.53
N LEU A 336 30.46 4.97 -13.65
CA LEU A 336 31.13 6.25 -13.58
C LEU A 336 31.40 6.75 -15.00
N ARG A 337 31.17 8.04 -15.23
CA ARG A 337 31.51 8.68 -16.50
C ARG A 337 33.03 8.76 -16.63
N ALA A 338 33.55 8.20 -17.71
CA ALA A 338 34.95 8.18 -18.07
C ALA A 338 35.19 9.03 -19.32
N GLN A 339 36.28 9.80 -19.30
CA GLN A 339 36.77 10.50 -20.48
C GLN A 339 38.26 10.21 -20.66
N VAL A 340 38.63 9.63 -21.79
CA VAL A 340 40.03 9.46 -22.18
C VAL A 340 40.42 10.54 -23.18
N SER A 341 41.61 11.11 -23.00
CA SER A 341 42.19 12.10 -23.92
C SER A 341 43.64 11.79 -24.22
N TRP A 342 44.06 11.96 -25.48
CA TRP A 342 45.43 11.66 -25.90
C TRP A 342 45.89 12.55 -27.05
N LYS A 343 47.21 12.58 -27.30
CA LYS A 343 47.80 13.31 -28.43
C LYS A 343 48.07 12.35 -29.59
N LYS A 344 47.54 12.68 -30.77
CA LYS A 344 47.66 11.89 -32.00
C LYS A 344 48.76 12.45 -32.92
N GLY A 345 49.63 11.54 -33.39
CA GLY A 345 50.60 11.79 -34.46
C GLY A 345 51.63 12.93 -34.24
N LEU A 346 52.30 13.33 -35.32
CA LEU A 346 53.31 14.42 -35.34
C LEU A 346 52.70 15.82 -35.22
N LEU A 347 51.45 16.00 -35.65
CA LEU A 347 50.72 17.28 -35.69
C LEU A 347 50.08 17.71 -34.35
N ARG A 348 50.31 16.96 -33.26
CA ARG A 348 49.85 17.27 -31.88
C ARG A 348 48.35 17.58 -31.75
N THR A 349 47.49 16.97 -32.57
CA THR A 349 46.04 17.06 -32.39
C THR A 349 45.61 16.24 -31.17
N THR A 350 44.78 16.82 -30.30
CA THR A 350 44.21 16.13 -29.13
C THR A 350 42.93 15.40 -29.53
N ALA A 351 42.92 14.08 -29.35
CA ALA A 351 41.73 13.25 -29.49
C ALA A 351 41.11 12.99 -28.11
N ARG A 352 39.79 12.77 -28.10
CA ARG A 352 39.03 12.48 -26.88
C ARG A 352 37.98 11.43 -27.17
N ARG A 353 37.68 10.60 -26.18
CA ARG A 353 36.57 9.65 -26.18
C ARG A 353 35.93 9.63 -24.80
N GLN A 354 34.63 9.41 -24.76
CA GLN A 354 33.84 9.36 -23.53
C GLN A 354 33.00 8.09 -23.49
N GLY A 355 32.63 7.69 -22.29
CA GLY A 355 31.68 6.62 -22.05
C GLY A 355 31.55 6.33 -20.57
N TRP A 356 31.15 5.11 -20.25
CA TRP A 356 30.87 4.66 -18.89
C TRP A 356 31.76 3.47 -18.53
N VAL A 357 32.10 3.38 -17.25
CA VAL A 357 32.88 2.26 -16.69
C VAL A 357 32.33 1.91 -15.31
N LEU A 358 32.44 0.65 -14.91
CA LEU A 358 31.93 0.16 -13.64
C LEU A 358 33.09 -0.17 -12.71
N LEU A 359 33.09 0.40 -11.51
CA LEU A 359 34.01 -0.02 -10.45
C LEU A 359 33.51 -1.34 -9.85
N THR A 360 34.36 -2.36 -9.86
CA THR A 360 34.10 -3.67 -9.23
C THR A 360 35.16 -3.94 -8.16
N SER A 361 34.92 -4.92 -7.29
CA SER A 361 35.91 -5.37 -6.29
C SER A 361 37.25 -5.85 -6.90
N GLU A 362 37.28 -6.18 -8.19
CA GLU A 362 38.48 -6.62 -8.91
C GLU A 362 39.15 -5.51 -9.73
N GLY A 363 38.57 -4.31 -9.74
CA GLY A 363 39.04 -3.14 -10.47
C GLY A 363 37.97 -2.51 -11.37
N LEU A 364 38.41 -1.53 -12.15
CA LEU A 364 37.56 -0.79 -13.09
C LEU A 364 37.33 -1.63 -14.35
N LEU A 365 36.08 -1.97 -14.64
CA LEU A 365 35.65 -2.73 -15.80
C LEU A 365 34.94 -1.81 -16.80
N GLY A 366 35.24 -1.93 -18.09
CA GLY A 366 34.54 -1.17 -19.13
C GLY A 366 35.10 -1.41 -20.53
N PRO A 367 34.72 -0.57 -21.50
CA PRO A 367 35.24 -0.64 -22.86
C PRO A 367 36.77 -0.56 -22.89
N ALA A 368 37.39 -1.48 -23.64
CA ALA A 368 38.86 -1.56 -23.74
C ALA A 368 39.45 -0.26 -24.29
N ASP A 369 38.72 0.40 -25.15
CA ASP A 369 39.12 1.60 -25.87
C ASP A 369 38.90 2.91 -25.06
N LEU A 370 38.40 2.79 -23.82
CA LEU A 370 38.41 3.80 -22.76
C LEU A 370 39.49 3.52 -21.70
N LEU A 371 39.82 2.24 -21.48
CA LEU A 371 40.71 1.77 -20.41
C LEU A 371 42.11 1.38 -20.90
N LYS A 372 42.39 1.57 -22.19
CA LYS A 372 43.70 1.33 -22.82
C LYS A 372 44.06 2.54 -23.68
N ALA A 373 45.35 2.86 -23.74
CA ALA A 373 45.85 3.85 -24.68
C ALA A 373 45.54 3.41 -26.12
N SER A 374 45.02 4.33 -26.93
CA SER A 374 44.81 4.06 -28.36
C SER A 374 46.14 3.79 -29.06
N GLU A 375 46.13 2.93 -30.09
CA GLU A 375 47.33 2.59 -30.86
C GLU A 375 47.96 3.81 -31.56
N ASP A 376 47.15 4.84 -31.86
CA ASP A 376 47.62 6.09 -32.46
C ASP A 376 48.08 7.15 -31.44
N ALA A 377 48.06 6.80 -30.15
CA ALA A 377 48.47 7.67 -29.07
C ALA A 377 49.99 7.74 -28.95
N ARG A 378 50.50 8.97 -28.77
CA ARG A 378 51.90 9.14 -28.37
C ARG A 378 52.11 8.54 -26.98
N ALA A 379 53.22 7.81 -26.80
CA ALA A 379 53.60 7.21 -25.53
C ALA A 379 53.50 8.20 -24.36
N GLY A 380 52.80 7.79 -23.28
CA GLY A 380 52.57 8.60 -22.08
C GLY A 380 51.66 9.82 -22.26
N SER A 381 50.90 9.92 -23.36
CA SER A 381 49.98 11.04 -23.58
C SER A 381 48.53 10.74 -23.28
N ALA A 382 48.18 9.47 -23.02
CA ALA A 382 46.83 9.03 -22.75
C ALA A 382 46.49 9.26 -21.27
N VAL A 383 45.47 10.09 -21.02
CA VAL A 383 44.99 10.43 -19.68
C VAL A 383 43.52 10.06 -19.58
N LEU A 384 43.19 9.23 -18.59
CA LEU A 384 41.83 8.91 -18.18
C LEU A 384 41.39 9.90 -17.10
N GLU A 385 40.27 10.57 -17.31
CA GLU A 385 39.59 11.40 -16.32
C GLU A 385 38.30 10.70 -15.88
N LEU A 386 38.16 10.49 -14.57
CA LEU A 386 37.06 9.74 -13.98
C LEU A 386 36.78 10.24 -12.56
N ALA A 387 35.52 10.54 -12.26
CA ALA A 387 35.09 11.12 -10.97
C ALA A 387 35.92 12.36 -10.54
N GLY A 388 36.36 13.17 -11.51
CA GLY A 388 37.20 14.36 -11.27
C GLY A 388 38.69 14.06 -11.00
N GLN A 389 39.09 12.79 -11.01
CA GLN A 389 40.47 12.35 -10.83
C GLN A 389 41.11 12.02 -12.19
N ARG A 390 42.44 12.18 -12.30
CA ARG A 390 43.20 11.92 -13.54
C ARG A 390 44.19 10.79 -13.34
N PHE A 391 44.18 9.83 -14.25
CA PHE A 391 45.02 8.66 -14.25
C PHE A 391 45.79 8.55 -15.58
N ASP A 392 47.05 8.18 -15.51
CA ASP A 392 47.86 7.89 -16.70
C ASP A 392 47.54 6.47 -17.19
N LEU A 393 47.13 6.35 -18.45
CA LEU A 393 46.76 5.07 -19.10
C LEU A 393 47.98 4.34 -19.70
N SER A 394 49.13 4.47 -19.06
CA SER A 394 50.36 3.76 -19.45
C SER A 394 50.48 2.36 -18.85
N LEU A 395 49.53 1.93 -18.01
CA LEU A 395 49.46 0.60 -17.44
C LEU A 395 48.66 -0.35 -18.34
N ASP A 396 49.20 -1.54 -18.58
CA ASP A 396 48.49 -2.60 -19.28
C ASP A 396 47.30 -3.10 -18.45
N PRO A 397 46.15 -3.42 -19.08
CA PRO A 397 45.01 -3.95 -18.39
C PRO A 397 45.33 -5.32 -17.77
N VAL A 398 44.77 -5.58 -16.59
CA VAL A 398 44.89 -6.87 -15.89
C VAL A 398 44.16 -7.97 -16.66
N TRP A 399 43.13 -7.59 -17.43
CA TRP A 399 42.40 -8.49 -18.31
C TRP A 399 41.87 -7.70 -19.52
N GLU A 400 41.89 -8.33 -20.69
CA GLU A 400 41.36 -7.81 -21.94
C GLU A 400 40.64 -8.94 -22.69
N GLY A 401 39.43 -8.67 -23.17
CA GLY A 401 38.65 -9.64 -23.93
C GLY A 401 37.29 -9.10 -24.35
N ARG A 402 36.78 -9.56 -25.50
CA ARG A 402 35.42 -9.24 -25.97
C ARG A 402 35.15 -7.73 -26.15
N GLY A 403 36.20 -6.94 -26.37
CA GLY A 403 36.11 -5.47 -26.45
C GLY A 403 36.07 -4.76 -25.09
N LEU A 404 36.24 -5.49 -24.00
CA LEU A 404 36.32 -4.98 -22.63
C LEU A 404 37.74 -5.08 -22.08
N ALA A 405 38.05 -4.24 -21.10
CA ALA A 405 39.27 -4.32 -20.33
C ALA A 405 38.98 -4.10 -18.83
N ARG A 406 39.91 -4.58 -18.00
CA ARG A 406 39.90 -4.34 -16.55
C ARG A 406 41.23 -3.77 -16.09
N VAL A 407 41.20 -2.68 -15.33
CA VAL A 407 42.39 -2.03 -14.79
C VAL A 407 42.24 -1.85 -13.28
N ARG A 408 43.32 -2.04 -12.51
CA ARG A 408 43.33 -1.75 -11.07
C ARG A 408 43.63 -0.28 -10.84
N ILE A 409 42.58 0.49 -10.65
CA ILE A 409 42.64 1.90 -10.26
C ILE A 409 41.78 2.04 -9.00
N GLY A 410 42.36 2.57 -7.92
CA GLY A 410 41.60 2.95 -6.74
C GLY A 410 40.90 4.28 -6.98
N ILE A 411 39.60 4.34 -6.71
CA ILE A 411 38.81 5.57 -6.83
C ILE A 411 38.23 5.87 -5.45
N GLU A 412 38.59 7.01 -4.90
CA GLU A 412 38.04 7.50 -3.63
C GLU A 412 36.54 7.79 -3.78
N ASP A 413 35.76 7.46 -2.75
CA ASP A 413 34.32 7.75 -2.63
C ASP A 413 33.41 7.17 -3.74
N ALA A 414 33.87 6.14 -4.46
CA ALA A 414 33.07 5.43 -5.45
C ALA A 414 32.42 4.15 -4.88
N SER A 415 31.15 3.92 -5.23
CA SER A 415 30.44 2.68 -4.88
C SER A 415 30.94 1.52 -5.72
N GLU A 416 31.46 0.49 -5.09
CA GLU A 416 31.89 -0.74 -5.76
C GLU A 416 30.70 -1.65 -6.08
N TRP A 417 30.68 -2.23 -7.27
CA TRP A 417 29.74 -3.30 -7.63
C TRP A 417 30.30 -4.65 -7.17
N PRO A 418 29.55 -5.42 -6.37
CA PRO A 418 30.00 -6.74 -5.88
C PRO A 418 30.23 -7.72 -7.04
N SER A 419 31.34 -8.45 -7.01
CA SER A 419 31.65 -9.49 -8.02
C SER A 419 30.60 -10.62 -8.03
N GLU A 420 29.96 -10.91 -6.90
CA GLU A 420 28.87 -11.91 -6.79
C GLU A 420 27.62 -11.53 -7.60
N LEU A 421 27.47 -10.25 -7.93
CA LEU A 421 26.39 -9.72 -8.77
C LEU A 421 26.81 -9.60 -10.23
N VAL A 422 27.90 -10.26 -10.64
CA VAL A 422 28.32 -10.39 -12.04
C VAL A 422 28.10 -11.83 -12.49
N ARG A 423 27.50 -12.00 -13.67
CA ARG A 423 27.24 -13.32 -14.26
C ARG A 423 27.47 -13.28 -15.76
N SER A 424 28.11 -14.31 -16.29
CA SER A 424 28.15 -14.54 -17.74
C SER A 424 26.84 -15.21 -18.17
N ALA A 425 25.98 -14.50 -18.90
CA ALA A 425 24.72 -15.08 -19.36
C ALA A 425 24.93 -16.07 -20.52
N SER A 426 24.22 -17.21 -20.46
CA SER A 426 24.35 -18.33 -21.41
C SER A 426 23.38 -18.23 -22.59
N ALA A 427 22.30 -17.44 -22.44
CA ALA A 427 21.29 -17.21 -23.46
C ALA A 427 20.84 -15.74 -23.41
N ALA A 428 20.19 -15.27 -24.47
CA ALA A 428 19.54 -13.97 -24.48
C ALA A 428 18.41 -13.93 -23.44
N GLU A 429 18.40 -12.90 -22.60
CA GLU A 429 17.38 -12.67 -21.59
C GLU A 429 16.94 -11.20 -21.58
N ASP A 430 15.81 -10.92 -20.93
CA ASP A 430 15.34 -9.54 -20.80
C ASP A 430 16.26 -8.78 -19.83
N CYS A 431 16.71 -7.61 -20.25
CA CYS A 431 17.74 -6.82 -19.57
C CYS A 431 17.29 -5.38 -19.34
N LEU A 432 18.01 -4.70 -18.44
CA LEU A 432 18.03 -3.25 -18.29
C LEU A 432 19.43 -2.74 -18.64
N VAL A 433 19.50 -1.76 -19.54
CA VAL A 433 20.71 -1.00 -19.82
C VAL A 433 20.74 0.22 -18.90
N VAL A 434 21.81 0.34 -18.11
CA VAL A 434 21.93 1.27 -17.00
C VAL A 434 23.18 2.12 -17.21
N ALA A 435 22.98 3.38 -17.58
CA ALA A 435 23.98 4.44 -17.48
C ALA A 435 23.65 5.35 -16.30
N ASP A 436 22.39 5.79 -16.22
CA ASP A 436 21.80 6.44 -15.06
C ASP A 436 20.81 5.47 -14.37
N PRO A 437 21.02 5.12 -13.08
CA PRO A 437 20.07 4.32 -12.30
C PRO A 437 18.64 4.89 -12.25
N ALA A 438 18.48 6.20 -12.42
CA ALA A 438 17.16 6.85 -12.42
C ALA A 438 16.37 6.63 -13.73
N ALA A 439 17.06 6.30 -14.83
CA ALA A 439 16.47 6.16 -16.16
C ALA A 439 17.05 4.97 -16.96
N PRO A 440 16.88 3.72 -16.49
CA PRO A 440 17.34 2.55 -17.23
C PRO A 440 16.49 2.31 -18.50
N ILE A 441 17.13 1.80 -19.55
CA ILE A 441 16.47 1.41 -20.80
C ILE A 441 16.17 -0.10 -20.77
N ALA A 442 14.92 -0.50 -20.97
CA ALA A 442 14.58 -1.92 -21.07
C ALA A 442 14.96 -2.49 -22.43
N LEU A 443 15.58 -3.65 -22.40
CA LEU A 443 16.03 -4.37 -23.59
C LEU A 443 15.46 -5.78 -23.57
N SER A 444 14.62 -6.11 -24.54
CA SER A 444 14.04 -7.44 -24.63
C SER A 444 15.04 -8.45 -25.20
N ALA A 445 14.99 -9.69 -24.70
CA ALA A 445 15.72 -10.83 -25.25
C ALA A 445 15.51 -11.01 -26.76
N ALA A 446 14.32 -10.69 -27.26
CA ALA A 446 13.98 -10.82 -28.68
C ALA A 446 14.78 -9.85 -29.59
N ARG A 447 15.37 -8.79 -29.03
CA ARG A 447 16.23 -7.84 -29.75
C ARG A 447 17.73 -8.19 -29.63
N LEU A 448 18.07 -9.33 -29.02
CA LEU A 448 19.44 -9.78 -28.83
C LEU A 448 19.78 -10.88 -29.84
N LEU A 449 20.56 -10.53 -30.84
CA LEU A 449 21.08 -11.46 -31.83
C LEU A 449 22.41 -12.06 -31.33
N PRO A 450 22.69 -13.35 -31.57
CA PRO A 450 23.96 -13.97 -31.17
C PRO A 450 25.17 -13.23 -31.77
N ASP A 451 26.19 -12.98 -30.95
CA ASP A 451 27.48 -12.40 -31.34
C ASP A 451 28.62 -13.16 -30.64
N PRO A 452 29.81 -13.33 -31.27
CA PRO A 452 30.94 -14.01 -30.61
C PRO A 452 31.30 -13.44 -29.22
N ASN A 453 31.16 -12.13 -29.06
CA ASN A 453 31.52 -11.42 -27.84
C ASN A 453 30.36 -11.32 -26.83
N GLY A 454 29.15 -11.73 -27.22
CA GLY A 454 27.94 -11.69 -26.40
C GLY A 454 26.68 -11.60 -27.26
N TRP A 455 26.03 -10.43 -27.29
CA TRP A 455 24.81 -10.23 -28.06
C TRP A 455 24.83 -8.93 -28.83
N ARG A 456 24.56 -8.97 -30.13
CA ARG A 456 24.34 -7.78 -30.95
C ARG A 456 22.90 -7.32 -30.78
N VAL A 457 22.70 -6.04 -30.50
CA VAL A 457 21.38 -5.44 -30.41
C VAL A 457 20.83 -5.22 -31.82
N ASP A 458 19.57 -5.59 -32.03
CA ASP A 458 18.82 -5.25 -33.25
C ASP A 458 18.87 -3.74 -33.54
N GLY A 459 19.21 -3.38 -34.78
CA GLY A 459 19.33 -1.99 -35.24
C GLY A 459 18.04 -1.18 -35.17
N ALA A 460 16.88 -1.82 -34.98
CA ALA A 460 15.62 -1.13 -34.65
C ALA A 460 15.66 -0.43 -33.27
N LEU A 461 16.63 -0.77 -32.41
CA LEU A 461 16.94 -0.03 -31.18
C LEU A 461 18.27 0.71 -31.35
N ALA A 462 18.20 1.99 -31.70
CA ALA A 462 19.39 2.83 -31.75
C ALA A 462 19.78 3.28 -30.34
N PHE A 463 21.05 3.09 -29.98
CA PHE A 463 21.65 3.70 -28.79
C PHE A 463 22.49 4.90 -29.23
N ASP A 464 22.34 6.02 -28.52
CA ASP A 464 23.24 7.16 -28.69
C ASP A 464 24.67 6.76 -28.28
N PRO A 465 25.72 7.17 -29.01
CA PRO A 465 27.12 6.94 -28.64
C PRO A 465 27.47 7.26 -27.17
N GLU A 466 26.74 8.16 -26.52
CA GLU A 466 26.91 8.48 -25.10
C GLU A 466 26.62 7.32 -24.15
N TRP A 467 25.90 6.28 -24.59
CA TRP A 467 25.61 5.06 -23.83
C TRP A 467 26.74 4.04 -23.90
N HIS A 468 27.84 4.35 -24.60
CA HIS A 468 28.99 3.48 -24.67
C HIS A 468 29.56 3.20 -23.27
N GLY A 469 29.65 1.91 -22.91
CA GLY A 469 30.07 1.43 -21.61
C GLY A 469 28.96 1.26 -20.57
N ALA A 470 27.69 1.50 -20.93
CA ALA A 470 26.57 1.33 -20.01
C ALA A 470 26.47 -0.13 -19.50
N CYS A 471 26.07 -0.30 -18.25
CA CYS A 471 25.92 -1.61 -17.63
C CYS A 471 24.67 -2.31 -18.16
N VAL A 472 24.72 -3.62 -18.36
CA VAL A 472 23.55 -4.42 -18.75
C VAL A 472 23.24 -5.41 -17.64
N VAL A 473 22.05 -5.28 -17.06
CA VAL A 473 21.60 -6.06 -15.90
C VAL A 473 20.45 -6.96 -16.32
N ALA A 474 20.50 -8.25 -15.98
CA ALA A 474 19.43 -9.17 -16.23
C ALA A 474 18.21 -8.87 -15.35
N ARG A 475 17.01 -8.88 -15.94
CA ARG A 475 15.77 -8.63 -15.20
C ARG A 475 15.35 -9.79 -14.32
N SER A 476 15.84 -10.99 -14.61
CA SER A 476 15.53 -12.24 -13.92
C SER A 476 16.07 -12.27 -12.49
N ASP A 477 17.31 -11.82 -12.29
CA ASP A 477 18.07 -11.95 -11.04
C ASP A 477 18.77 -10.65 -10.59
N GLY A 478 18.71 -9.58 -11.39
CA GLY A 478 19.36 -8.31 -11.07
C GLY A 478 20.88 -8.31 -11.22
N ARG A 479 21.46 -9.33 -11.86
CA ARG A 479 22.92 -9.44 -12.02
C ARG A 479 23.42 -8.74 -13.28
N LEU A 480 24.63 -8.18 -13.22
CA LEU A 480 25.34 -7.64 -14.37
C LEU A 480 25.70 -8.78 -15.33
N VAL A 481 25.13 -8.74 -16.54
CA VAL A 481 25.33 -9.75 -17.59
C VAL A 481 26.15 -9.25 -18.78
N GLY A 482 26.40 -7.95 -18.84
CA GLY A 482 27.12 -7.36 -19.96
C GLY A 482 27.48 -5.88 -19.77
N ILE A 483 28.31 -5.40 -20.69
CA ILE A 483 28.61 -3.98 -20.89
C ILE A 483 28.26 -3.63 -22.34
N LEU A 484 27.53 -2.54 -22.55
CA LEU A 484 27.13 -2.07 -23.86
C LEU A 484 28.31 -1.40 -24.59
N LEU A 485 28.73 -1.96 -25.72
CA LEU A 485 29.69 -1.39 -26.64
C LEU A 485 28.94 -0.81 -27.83
N ILE A 486 29.31 0.40 -28.25
CA ILE A 486 28.69 1.11 -29.37
C ILE A 486 29.82 1.53 -30.29
N GLY A 487 29.74 1.14 -31.55
CA GLY A 487 30.70 1.51 -32.57
C GLY A 487 30.06 1.57 -33.94
N ASP A 488 30.89 1.67 -34.98
CA ASP A 488 30.42 1.84 -36.37
C ASP A 488 29.54 0.68 -36.87
N GLY A 489 29.68 -0.52 -36.27
CA GLY A 489 28.89 -1.72 -36.58
C GLY A 489 27.57 -1.85 -35.80
N GLY A 490 27.20 -0.86 -34.98
CA GLY A 490 26.03 -0.88 -34.11
C GLY A 490 26.37 -1.17 -32.65
N ALA A 491 25.36 -1.59 -31.88
CA ALA A 491 25.48 -1.85 -30.45
C ALA A 491 25.65 -3.35 -30.16
N VAL A 492 26.64 -3.69 -29.33
CA VAL A 492 26.97 -5.05 -28.90
C VAL A 492 27.10 -5.10 -27.38
N ILE A 493 26.47 -6.07 -26.75
CA ILE A 493 26.58 -6.33 -25.32
C ILE A 493 27.70 -7.35 -25.14
N ALA A 494 28.84 -6.88 -24.65
CA ALA A 494 29.99 -7.71 -24.37
C ALA A 494 29.85 -8.38 -23.00
N ARG A 495 30.08 -9.68 -22.94
CA ARG A 495 30.00 -10.45 -21.69
C ARG A 495 31.16 -10.10 -20.77
N PRO A 496 30.91 -9.86 -19.47
CA PRO A 496 31.97 -9.62 -18.49
C PRO A 496 32.86 -10.87 -18.34
N PRO A 497 34.07 -10.73 -17.78
CA PRO A 497 34.88 -11.90 -17.41
C PRO A 497 34.11 -12.80 -16.43
N ASP A 498 34.39 -14.10 -16.50
CA ASP A 498 33.70 -15.14 -15.71
C ASP A 498 34.08 -15.11 -14.23
#